data_AF-A0A844AZN4-F1
#
_entry.id   AF-A0A844AZN4-F1
#
_cell.length_a   1.000
_cell.length_b   1.000
_cell.length_c   1.000
_cell.angle_alpha   90.00
_cell.angle_beta   90.00
_cell.angle_gamma   90.00
#
_symmetry.space_group_name_H-M   'P 1'
#
loop_
_entity.id
_entity.type
_entity.pdbx_description
1 polymer ?
#
loop_
_entity_poly.entity_id
_entity_poly.type
_entity_poly.pdbx_seq_one_letter_code
_entity_poly.pdbx_strand_id
1 'polypeptide(L)'
;MQQPYLRPQSRQPTPEARRLSDAEKEQIGDWVASKCTTNDCPCCGENAWAIGDYLIQNAAYVPGSSKPGRASYPSVMLMCSHCAYLRSFMAAPMGLVD
;
A
#
# COMPACT_ATOMS: atom_id res chain seq x y z
N MET A 1 4.00 -45.07 -1.32
CA MET A 1 3.45 -44.14 -2.33
C MET A 1 3.13 -42.83 -1.60
N GLN A 2 3.90 -41.77 -1.82
CA GLN A 2 3.69 -40.47 -1.18
C GLN A 2 2.68 -39.66 -2.03
N GLN A 3 1.56 -39.25 -1.43
CA GLN A 3 0.62 -38.34 -2.08
C GLN A 3 1.30 -36.99 -2.32
N PRO A 4 1.24 -36.43 -3.55
CA PRO A 4 1.77 -35.10 -3.80
C PRO A 4 0.93 -34.07 -3.01
N TYR A 5 1.61 -33.21 -2.28
CA TYR A 5 1.02 -32.05 -1.62
C TYR A 5 0.41 -31.15 -2.71
N LEU A 6 -0.90 -31.23 -2.90
CA LEU A 6 -1.63 -30.24 -3.68
C LEU A 6 -1.50 -28.92 -2.92
N ARG A 7 -0.71 -27.97 -3.44
CA ARG A 7 -0.76 -26.59 -2.95
C ARG A 7 -2.22 -26.18 -2.96
N PRO A 8 -2.81 -25.75 -1.82
CA PRO A 8 -4.07 -25.04 -1.87
C PRO A 8 -3.83 -23.92 -2.88
N GLN A 9 -4.58 -23.93 -4.00
CA GLN A 9 -4.62 -22.77 -4.86
C GLN A 9 -4.99 -21.63 -3.92
N SER A 10 -4.00 -20.77 -3.61
CA SER A 10 -4.24 -19.60 -2.81
C SER A 10 -5.38 -18.92 -3.53
N ARG A 11 -6.55 -18.82 -2.89
CA ARG A 11 -7.56 -17.84 -3.28
C ARG A 11 -6.79 -16.54 -3.26
N GLN A 12 -6.23 -16.12 -4.39
CA GLN A 12 -5.78 -14.75 -4.53
C GLN A 12 -7.09 -13.99 -4.32
N PRO A 13 -7.24 -13.22 -3.23
CA PRO A 13 -8.35 -12.30 -3.20
C PRO A 13 -8.07 -11.42 -4.41
N THR A 14 -8.88 -11.52 -5.47
CA THR A 14 -8.91 -10.48 -6.48
C THR A 14 -9.41 -9.28 -5.71
N PRO A 15 -8.54 -8.34 -5.29
CA PRO A 15 -9.09 -7.13 -4.73
C PRO A 15 -9.81 -6.49 -5.91
N GLU A 16 -10.92 -5.84 -5.64
CA GLU A 16 -11.41 -4.76 -6.47
C GLU A 16 -10.32 -3.67 -6.45
N ALA A 17 -9.19 -3.96 -7.09
CA ALA A 17 -7.94 -3.23 -6.93
C ALA A 17 -8.13 -1.95 -7.72
N ARG A 18 -8.52 -0.88 -7.02
CA ARG A 18 -8.67 0.45 -7.60
C ARG A 18 -7.30 0.87 -8.12
N ARG A 19 -7.16 0.85 -9.45
CA ARG A 19 -5.96 1.33 -10.13
C ARG A 19 -5.91 2.85 -10.03
N LEU A 20 -4.74 3.38 -9.68
CA LEU A 20 -4.47 4.80 -9.66
C LEU A 20 -4.25 5.31 -11.08
N SER A 21 -4.94 6.41 -11.42
CA SER A 21 -4.66 7.20 -12.60
C SER A 21 -3.36 7.99 -12.45
N ASP A 22 -2.83 8.50 -13.56
CA ASP A 22 -1.60 9.32 -13.52
C ASP A 22 -1.82 10.64 -12.76
N ALA A 23 -3.00 11.25 -12.87
CA ALA A 23 -3.37 12.44 -12.11
C ALA A 23 -3.41 12.15 -10.59
N GLU A 24 -3.91 10.99 -10.18
CA GLU A 24 -3.89 10.60 -8.75
C GLU A 24 -2.46 10.35 -8.27
N LYS A 25 -1.58 9.81 -9.11
CA LYS A 25 -0.15 9.64 -8.76
C LYS A 25 0.55 10.98 -8.58
N GLU A 26 0.24 11.97 -9.41
CA GLU A 26 0.74 13.34 -9.25
C GLU A 26 0.23 13.94 -7.93
N GLN A 27 -1.07 13.84 -7.65
CA GLN A 27 -1.67 14.27 -6.38
C GLN A 27 -1.03 13.60 -5.15
N ILE A 28 -0.71 12.30 -5.25
CA ILE A 28 0.02 11.59 -4.19
C ILE A 28 1.41 12.19 -3.99
N GLY A 29 2.12 12.46 -5.09
CA GLY A 29 3.43 13.12 -5.06
C GLY A 29 3.38 14.47 -4.35
N ASP A 30 2.44 15.32 -4.74
CA ASP A 30 2.22 16.65 -4.14
C ASP A 30 1.84 16.55 -2.66
N TRP A 31 0.94 15.63 -2.32
CA TRP A 31 0.54 15.41 -0.93
C TRP A 31 1.74 14.98 -0.08
N VAL A 32 2.55 14.03 -0.55
CA VAL A 32 3.75 13.56 0.18
C VAL A 32 4.74 14.70 0.36
N ALA A 33 5.02 15.48 -0.69
CA ALA A 33 5.88 16.65 -0.61
C ALA A 33 5.36 17.71 0.38
N SER A 34 4.04 17.83 0.56
CA SER A 34 3.43 18.75 1.52
C SER A 34 3.50 18.29 2.99
N LYS A 35 3.67 16.99 3.24
CA LYS A 35 3.62 16.40 4.59
C LYS A 35 4.98 15.94 5.11
N CYS A 36 5.85 15.46 4.24
CA CYS A 36 7.15 14.94 4.62
C CYS A 36 8.19 16.06 4.67
N THR A 37 8.96 16.13 5.77
CA THR A 37 10.03 17.12 5.93
C THR A 37 11.19 16.88 4.96
N THR A 38 11.45 15.61 4.63
CA THR A 38 12.43 15.21 3.62
C THR A 38 11.83 14.15 2.70
N ASN A 39 12.25 14.19 1.44
CA ASN A 39 11.90 13.18 0.45
C ASN A 39 12.96 12.07 0.35
N ASP A 40 13.95 12.03 1.23
CA ASP A 40 14.97 10.99 1.19
C ASP A 40 14.45 9.68 1.78
N CYS A 41 14.89 8.56 1.21
CA CYS A 41 14.64 7.24 1.76
C CYS A 41 15.29 7.10 3.14
N PRO A 42 14.55 6.71 4.20
CA PRO A 42 15.12 6.65 5.54
C PRO A 42 16.02 5.42 5.72
N CYS A 43 16.00 4.49 4.76
CA CYS A 43 16.80 3.28 4.77
C CYS A 43 18.15 3.44 4.05
N CYS A 44 18.19 4.12 2.90
CA CYS A 44 19.41 4.24 2.08
C CYS A 44 19.83 5.68 1.75
N GLY A 45 19.06 6.70 2.11
CA GLY A 45 19.34 8.10 1.82
C GLY A 45 18.98 8.57 0.41
N GLU A 46 18.70 7.67 -0.53
CA GLU A 46 18.34 8.04 -1.91
C GLU A 46 16.93 8.63 -2.02
N ASN A 47 16.76 9.64 -2.86
CA ASN A 47 15.45 10.20 -3.23
C ASN A 47 14.97 9.60 -4.56
N ALA A 48 14.68 8.30 -4.53
CA ALA A 48 14.21 7.55 -5.69
C ALA A 48 12.93 6.80 -5.32
N TRP A 49 11.77 7.43 -5.53
CA TRP A 49 10.46 6.85 -5.19
C TRP A 49 9.65 6.47 -6.42
N ALA A 50 9.01 5.30 -6.34
CA ALA A 50 7.97 4.86 -7.25
C ALA A 50 6.64 4.74 -6.48
N ILE A 51 5.56 5.25 -7.06
CA ILE A 51 4.20 5.09 -6.53
C ILE A 51 3.60 3.82 -7.14
N GLY A 52 3.04 2.95 -6.31
CA GLY A 52 2.36 1.74 -6.75
C GLY A 52 1.16 2.03 -7.66
N ASP A 53 0.79 1.08 -8.51
CA ASP A 53 -0.31 1.26 -9.47
C ASP A 53 -1.71 1.11 -8.85
N TYR A 54 -1.82 0.58 -7.64
CA TYR A 54 -3.09 0.21 -7.04
C TYR A 54 -3.17 0.69 -5.59
N LEU A 55 -4.37 1.02 -5.15
CA LEU A 55 -4.66 1.13 -3.73
C LEU A 55 -4.53 -0.25 -3.06
N ILE A 56 -3.88 -0.25 -1.91
CA ILE A 56 -3.69 -1.44 -1.08
C ILE A 56 -4.63 -1.37 0.11
N GLN A 57 -5.38 -2.44 0.30
CA GLN A 57 -6.28 -2.61 1.43
C GLN A 57 -5.54 -3.30 2.59
N ASN A 58 -5.11 -2.52 3.57
CA ASN A 58 -4.47 -3.08 4.76
C ASN A 58 -5.56 -3.49 5.78
N ALA A 59 -5.66 -4.78 6.06
CA ALA A 59 -6.51 -5.28 7.13
C ALA A 59 -5.90 -4.88 8.48
N ALA A 60 -6.61 -4.10 9.27
CA ALA A 60 -6.17 -3.76 10.62
C ALA A 60 -6.73 -4.76 11.64
N TYR A 61 -5.85 -5.17 12.56
CA TYR A 61 -6.27 -5.81 13.80
C TYR A 61 -6.81 -4.75 14.75
N VAL A 62 -7.99 -4.99 15.31
CA VAL A 62 -8.61 -4.13 16.32
C VAL A 62 -8.67 -4.91 17.64
N PRO A 63 -7.93 -4.51 18.68
CA PRO A 63 -7.98 -5.18 19.98
C PRO A 63 -9.42 -5.24 20.52
N GLY A 64 -9.84 -6.40 21.07
CA GLY A 64 -11.20 -6.63 21.55
C GLY A 64 -12.22 -6.99 20.46
N SER A 65 -11.85 -6.92 19.19
CA SER A 65 -12.64 -7.50 18.10
C SER A 65 -12.38 -9.00 17.99
N SER A 66 -13.42 -9.83 18.14
CA SER A 66 -13.36 -11.27 17.86
C SER A 66 -13.29 -11.60 16.36
N LYS A 67 -13.34 -10.58 15.49
CA LYS A 67 -13.28 -10.73 14.04
C LYS A 67 -12.14 -9.85 13.47
N PRO A 68 -11.05 -10.45 12.96
CA PRO A 68 -10.10 -9.73 12.11
C PRO A 68 -10.85 -9.07 10.93
N GLY A 69 -10.53 -7.82 10.59
CA GLY A 69 -11.00 -7.22 9.33
C GLY A 69 -12.22 -6.30 9.36
N ARG A 70 -12.63 -5.74 10.52
CA ARG A 70 -13.64 -4.65 10.52
C ARG A 70 -13.06 -3.28 10.18
N ALA A 71 -11.80 -3.01 10.53
CA ALA A 71 -11.11 -1.80 10.10
C ALA A 71 -10.29 -2.12 8.86
N SER A 72 -10.65 -1.49 7.75
CA SER A 72 -9.90 -1.50 6.51
C SER A 72 -9.38 -0.10 6.26
N TYR A 73 -8.10 -0.03 5.94
CA TYR A 73 -7.43 1.23 5.68
C TYR A 73 -6.86 1.22 4.27
N PRO A 74 -7.61 1.74 3.27
CA PRO A 74 -7.09 1.92 1.94
C PRO A 74 -5.85 2.81 2.00
N SER A 75 -4.78 2.36 1.35
CA SER A 75 -3.48 3.00 1.41
C SER A 75 -2.82 3.06 0.05
N VAL A 76 -2.05 4.12 -0.18
CA VAL A 76 -1.11 4.22 -1.28
C VAL A 76 0.25 3.73 -0.82
N MET A 77 0.98 3.07 -1.71
CA MET A 77 2.30 2.54 -1.43
C MET A 77 3.35 3.28 -2.25
N LEU A 78 4.38 3.76 -1.58
CA LEU A 78 5.60 4.28 -2.20
C LEU A 78 6.72 3.28 -1.94
N MET A 79 7.46 2.94 -2.98
CA MET A 79 8.63 2.07 -2.92
C MET A 79 9.87 2.85 -3.30
N CYS A 80 10.93 2.75 -2.50
CA CYS A 80 12.23 3.24 -2.90
C CYS A 80 12.80 2.33 -4.00
N SER A 81 13.00 2.88 -5.20
CA SER A 81 13.51 2.12 -6.35
C SER A 81 14.96 1.66 -6.18
N HIS A 82 15.69 2.18 -5.19
CA HIS A 82 17.08 1.81 -4.89
C HIS A 82 17.19 0.64 -3.91
N CYS A 83 16.50 0.70 -2.76
CA CYS A 83 16.65 -0.30 -1.69
C CYS A 83 15.36 -1.08 -1.35
N ALA A 84 14.29 -0.90 -2.13
CA ALA A 84 12.99 -1.53 -1.94
C ALA A 84 12.29 -1.21 -0.60
N TYR A 85 12.73 -0.17 0.12
CA TYR A 85 12.03 0.31 1.31
C TYR A 85 10.62 0.80 0.95
N LEU A 86 9.61 0.37 1.71
CA LEU A 86 8.21 0.71 1.49
C LEU A 86 7.72 1.74 2.50
N ARG A 87 6.98 2.74 2.02
CA ARG A 87 6.14 3.63 2.82
C ARG A 87 4.69 3.44 2.41
N SER A 88 3.80 3.37 3.39
CA SER A 88 2.36 3.36 3.15
C SER A 88 1.72 4.61 3.76
N PHE A 89 0.83 5.23 3.02
CA PHE A 89 0.04 6.37 3.48
C PHE A 89 -1.44 6.10 3.26
N MET A 90 -2.26 6.64 4.16
CA MET A 90 -3.71 6.50 4.07
C MET A 90 -4.26 7.23 2.85
N ALA A 91 -5.11 6.56 2.07
CA ALA A 91 -5.71 7.14 0.86
C ALA A 91 -6.84 8.15 1.17
N ALA A 92 -7.56 7.97 2.29
CA ALA A 92 -8.68 8.83 2.65
C ALA A 92 -8.27 10.30 2.93
N PRO A 93 -7.21 10.60 3.72
CA PRO A 93 -6.74 11.98 3.91
C PRO A 93 -6.17 12.64 2.64
N MET A 94 -5.97 11.88 1.57
CA MET A 94 -5.58 12.40 0.26
C MET A 94 -6.80 12.72 -0.61
N GLY A 95 -8.02 12.34 -0.21
CA GLY A 95 -9.22 12.48 -1.04
C GLY A 95 -9.29 11.47 -2.19
N LEU A 96 -8.58 10.34 -2.09
CA LEU A 96 -8.60 9.29 -3.12
C LEU A 96 -9.74 8.29 -2.92
N VAL A 97 -10.38 8.30 -1.75
CA VAL A 97 -11.53 7.46 -1.39
C VAL A 97 -12.45 8.28 -0.48
N ASP A 98 -13.76 8.03 -0.56
CA ASP A 98 -14.80 8.67 0.25
C ASP A 98 -14.91 8.07 1.67
#